data_AF-A0A2T6ACA0-F1
#
_entry.id   AF-A0A2T6ACA0-F1
#
_cell.length_a   1.000
_cell.length_b   1.000
_cell.length_c   1.000
_cell.angle_alpha   90.00
_cell.angle_beta   90.00
_cell.angle_gamma   90.00
#
_symmetry.space_group_name_H-M   'P 1'
#
loop_
_entity.id
_entity.type
_entity.pdbx_description
1 polymer ?
#
loop_
_entity_poly.entity_id
_entity_poly.type
_entity_poly.pdbx_seq_one_letter_code
_entity_poly.pdbx_strand_id
1 'polypeptide(L)'
;MKMNKSLLSFVLLGALIFTGCKNETKENPENETQDSMVATGKDISKLVDQYAEVELTADMSALSEDQKKIIPLLIEVAKITDELFWYQAFGGRDSLMPKLDDKSVEYVQINYGPWDRLNNLEPFIAGYGPKPEAANFYPADMTKEEFENSEIQNKESLYTFIRRNDNGELTSVWYHEQFPEKLKKASDLLKQAAELAEDPGFKKYLNLRAEAFITDKYYESDVAWMQMKNNSIDMVTGPIETYEDRLYGFKAAYESYVLIKDKEWSKRLEKYVSFLPMLQKELPVEAKYKKDSPGTESDLNAYDVVYYAGDCNSGSKTIAINLPNDEKVQEQYGSRRLQLKNAMKAKYDQILLPISEQLIVPEQKKNITFDAFFANTMFHEVAHGLGIKNTINNKGTVREALKEHAGALEEGKADVLGIYMITKLHDKSELKDAELQDYYVTFLASIFRSIRFGASSAHGKANMVRFNYFKDKGAFTQNEDGLYKVDMEKFREAIDALSNDILVLQGEGDYEGTGKLLNESGQIDSDLQASLDKLSEKNIPVDIVFKQGPSVLGL
;
A
#
# COMPACT_ATOMS: atom_id res chain seq x y z
N MET A 1 59.84 -18.81 -42.68
CA MET A 1 59.72 -19.40 -44.03
C MET A 1 58.62 -20.45 -43.97
N LYS A 2 57.71 -20.44 -44.95
CA LYS A 2 56.41 -21.15 -44.98
C LYS A 2 56.52 -22.69 -45.11
N MET A 3 55.36 -23.33 -44.84
CA MET A 3 54.80 -24.58 -45.39
C MET A 3 55.17 -25.91 -44.70
N ASN A 4 54.34 -26.97 -44.65
CA ASN A 4 52.88 -27.20 -44.70
C ASN A 4 52.68 -28.75 -44.65
N LYS A 5 51.49 -29.23 -44.24
CA LYS A 5 50.83 -30.53 -44.57
C LYS A 5 51.41 -31.83 -43.93
N SER A 6 50.66 -32.59 -43.12
CA SER A 6 49.45 -33.44 -43.35
C SER A 6 49.79 -34.91 -43.67
N LEU A 7 49.25 -35.86 -42.90
CA LEU A 7 48.68 -37.19 -43.28
C LEU A 7 48.39 -37.99 -41.98
N LEU A 8 47.15 -38.27 -41.56
CA LEU A 8 46.19 -39.34 -41.95
C LEU A 8 46.55 -40.81 -41.61
N SER A 9 45.79 -41.36 -40.65
CA SER A 9 45.10 -42.67 -40.61
C SER A 9 45.82 -44.00 -40.35
N PHE A 10 45.35 -44.75 -39.32
CA PHE A 10 44.70 -46.09 -39.31
C PHE A 10 44.84 -46.74 -37.89
N VAL A 11 43.76 -46.95 -37.11
CA VAL A 11 42.83 -48.12 -37.00
C VAL A 11 43.22 -49.16 -35.91
N LEU A 12 42.25 -49.33 -34.99
CA LEU A 12 41.85 -50.48 -34.13
C LEU A 12 42.89 -51.45 -33.52
N LEU A 13 42.79 -51.68 -32.19
CA LEU A 13 42.29 -52.94 -31.62
C LEU A 13 42.00 -52.80 -30.11
N GLY A 14 40.92 -53.41 -29.63
CA GLY A 14 40.42 -53.26 -28.28
C GLY A 14 40.98 -54.23 -27.23
N ALA A 15 40.75 -53.91 -25.97
CA ALA A 15 40.64 -54.87 -24.87
C ALA A 15 39.78 -54.26 -23.75
N LEU A 16 38.61 -54.86 -23.53
CA LEU A 16 37.76 -54.70 -22.34
C LEU A 16 38.38 -55.48 -21.18
N ILE A 17 38.69 -54.83 -20.05
CA ILE A 17 38.57 -55.43 -18.71
C ILE A 17 38.06 -54.37 -17.72
N PHE A 18 37.07 -54.81 -16.96
CA PHE A 18 36.20 -54.09 -16.05
C PHE A 18 36.82 -53.80 -14.66
N THR A 19 36.13 -52.91 -13.95
CA THR A 19 35.95 -52.75 -12.49
C THR A 19 36.92 -51.87 -11.70
N GLY A 20 36.33 -50.82 -11.10
CA GLY A 20 36.93 -50.04 -10.02
C GLY A 20 36.49 -48.58 -9.90
N CYS A 21 35.25 -48.21 -10.24
CA CYS A 21 34.76 -46.84 -10.03
C CYS A 21 34.58 -46.55 -8.54
N LYS A 22 35.48 -45.71 -8.03
CA LYS A 22 35.31 -44.89 -6.83
C LYS A 22 34.23 -43.85 -7.17
N ASN A 23 33.15 -43.81 -6.41
CA ASN A 23 32.11 -42.79 -6.56
C ASN A 23 32.69 -41.42 -6.20
N GLU A 24 33.13 -40.68 -7.21
CA GLU A 24 33.11 -39.23 -7.19
C GLU A 24 31.65 -38.82 -7.39
N THR A 25 31.07 -38.26 -6.33
CA THR A 25 29.84 -37.48 -6.39
C THR A 25 30.05 -36.38 -7.43
N LYS A 26 29.42 -36.56 -8.60
CA LYS A 26 29.20 -35.48 -9.55
C LYS A 26 28.42 -34.39 -8.81
N GLU A 27 29.07 -33.26 -8.57
CA GLU A 27 28.36 -31.99 -8.48
C GLU A 27 27.49 -31.90 -9.74
N ASN A 28 26.17 -31.94 -9.54
CA ASN A 28 25.24 -31.43 -10.53
C ASN A 28 25.54 -29.94 -10.63
N PRO A 29 25.95 -29.39 -11.79
CA PRO A 29 25.75 -27.98 -11.99
C PRO A 29 24.24 -27.81 -12.11
N GLU A 30 23.60 -27.35 -11.05
CA GLU A 30 22.39 -26.56 -11.21
C GLU A 30 22.80 -25.43 -12.16
N ASN A 31 22.43 -25.57 -13.43
CA ASN A 31 22.34 -24.43 -14.33
C ASN A 31 21.21 -23.56 -13.77
N GLU A 32 21.51 -22.76 -12.74
CA GLU A 32 20.91 -21.45 -12.61
C GLU A 32 21.32 -20.71 -13.89
N THR A 33 20.44 -20.74 -14.89
CA THR A 33 20.49 -19.77 -15.97
C THR A 33 20.28 -18.42 -15.33
N GLN A 34 21.38 -17.81 -14.88
CA GLN A 34 21.40 -16.44 -14.40
C GLN A 34 20.85 -15.60 -15.55
N ASP A 35 19.64 -15.09 -15.39
CA ASP A 35 19.01 -14.24 -16.39
C ASP A 35 19.98 -13.10 -16.71
N SER A 36 20.47 -13.06 -17.94
CA SER A 36 21.40 -12.05 -18.41
C SER A 36 20.85 -10.63 -18.29
N MET A 37 19.54 -10.50 -18.06
CA MET A 37 18.83 -9.25 -17.87
C MET A 37 18.69 -8.84 -16.40
N VAL A 38 19.08 -9.65 -15.41
CA VAL A 38 19.04 -9.23 -13.99
C VAL A 38 20.22 -8.30 -13.69
N ALA A 39 19.96 -7.21 -12.98
CA ALA A 39 21.00 -6.24 -12.61
C ALA A 39 22.04 -6.86 -11.66
N THR A 40 23.31 -6.47 -11.83
CA THR A 40 24.43 -6.99 -11.04
C THR A 40 24.17 -6.86 -9.53
N GLY A 41 24.35 -7.97 -8.80
CA GLY A 41 24.17 -8.00 -7.34
C GLY A 41 22.71 -8.14 -6.87
N LYS A 42 21.76 -8.34 -7.79
CA LYS A 42 20.38 -8.70 -7.47
C LYS A 42 20.17 -10.21 -7.60
N ASP A 43 19.30 -10.73 -6.75
CA ASP A 43 18.85 -12.13 -6.75
C ASP A 43 17.33 -12.10 -6.93
N ILE A 44 16.86 -12.37 -8.15
CA ILE A 44 15.46 -12.19 -8.52
C ILE A 44 14.53 -13.12 -7.73
N SER A 45 15.01 -14.33 -7.40
CA SER A 45 14.25 -15.29 -6.61
C SER A 45 14.00 -14.75 -5.20
N LYS A 46 15.04 -14.22 -4.54
CA LYS A 46 14.87 -13.58 -3.22
C LYS A 46 13.98 -12.36 -3.26
N LEU A 47 13.99 -11.60 -4.36
CA LEU A 47 13.13 -10.43 -4.52
C LEU A 47 11.65 -10.85 -4.64
N VAL A 48 11.36 -11.87 -5.44
CA VAL A 48 10.02 -12.46 -5.55
C VAL A 48 9.56 -13.04 -4.21
N ASP A 49 10.43 -13.77 -3.50
CA ASP A 49 10.11 -14.41 -2.22
C ASP A 49 9.82 -13.42 -1.07
N GLN A 50 10.01 -12.11 -1.28
CA GLN A 50 9.51 -11.09 -0.36
C GLN A 50 7.97 -10.99 -0.37
N TYR A 51 7.31 -11.62 -1.33
CA TYR A 51 5.86 -11.58 -1.49
C TYR A 51 5.26 -12.97 -1.29
N ALA A 52 4.31 -13.09 -0.36
CA ALA A 52 3.50 -14.31 -0.23
C ALA A 52 2.28 -14.25 -1.15
N GLU A 53 2.08 -15.26 -1.98
CA GLU A 53 0.83 -15.40 -2.75
C GLU A 53 -0.32 -15.81 -1.82
N VAL A 54 -1.44 -15.09 -1.93
CA VAL A 54 -2.68 -15.39 -1.19
C VAL A 54 -3.88 -15.37 -2.12
N GLU A 55 -4.85 -16.25 -1.87
CA GLU A 55 -6.12 -16.24 -2.59
C GLU A 55 -7.04 -15.16 -2.05
N LEU A 56 -7.49 -14.29 -2.94
CA LEU A 56 -8.36 -13.18 -2.58
C LEU A 56 -9.84 -13.62 -2.62
N THR A 57 -10.31 -14.16 -1.50
CA THR A 57 -11.66 -14.72 -1.33
C THR A 57 -12.57 -13.79 -0.53
N ALA A 58 -13.89 -13.94 -0.70
CA ALA A 58 -14.91 -13.29 0.11
C ALA A 58 -16.19 -14.14 0.18
N ASP A 59 -17.01 -13.95 1.21
CA ASP A 59 -18.30 -14.62 1.33
C ASP A 59 -19.34 -14.04 0.36
N MET A 60 -19.73 -14.84 -0.64
CA MET A 60 -20.71 -14.46 -1.66
C MET A 60 -22.14 -14.91 -1.33
N SER A 61 -22.36 -15.57 -0.20
CA SER A 61 -23.64 -16.21 0.15
C SER A 61 -24.79 -15.19 0.30
N ALA A 62 -24.47 -13.96 0.71
CA ALA A 62 -25.43 -12.88 0.90
C ALA A 62 -25.76 -12.09 -0.38
N LEU A 63 -25.10 -12.37 -1.51
CA LEU A 63 -25.32 -11.66 -2.77
C LEU A 63 -26.45 -12.30 -3.60
N SER A 64 -27.24 -11.46 -4.26
CA SER A 64 -28.23 -11.91 -5.25
C SER A 64 -27.54 -12.51 -6.49
N GLU A 65 -28.29 -13.28 -7.29
CA GLU A 65 -27.76 -13.85 -8.54
C GLU A 65 -27.35 -12.76 -9.56
N ASP A 66 -28.06 -11.63 -9.60
CA ASP A 66 -27.68 -10.52 -10.46
C ASP A 66 -26.45 -9.77 -9.93
N GLN A 67 -26.32 -9.63 -8.60
CA GLN A 67 -25.09 -9.13 -7.97
C GLN A 67 -23.88 -10.01 -8.29
N LYS A 68 -24.02 -11.34 -8.26
CA LYS A 68 -22.93 -12.26 -8.65
C LYS A 68 -22.54 -12.09 -10.12
N LYS A 69 -23.50 -11.86 -11.04
CA LYS A 69 -23.22 -11.59 -12.46
C LYS A 69 -22.53 -10.24 -12.70
N ILE A 70 -22.74 -9.26 -11.83
CA ILE A 70 -22.05 -7.96 -11.92
C ILE A 70 -20.55 -8.12 -11.67
N ILE A 71 -20.12 -8.95 -10.72
CA ILE A 71 -18.71 -9.05 -10.29
C ILE A 71 -17.76 -9.33 -11.48
N PRO A 72 -17.99 -10.34 -12.34
CA PRO A 72 -17.15 -10.56 -13.52
C PRO A 72 -17.05 -9.34 -14.45
N LEU A 73 -18.13 -8.57 -14.63
CA LEU A 73 -18.12 -7.36 -15.45
C LEU A 73 -17.21 -6.28 -14.84
N LEU A 74 -17.29 -6.09 -13.51
CA LEU A 74 -16.42 -5.14 -12.80
C LEU A 74 -14.95 -5.57 -12.86
N ILE A 75 -14.67 -6.88 -12.77
CA ILE A 75 -13.32 -7.42 -12.94
C ILE A 75 -12.78 -7.14 -14.34
N GLU A 76 -13.59 -7.28 -15.40
CA GLU A 76 -13.17 -6.94 -16.76
C GLU A 76 -12.88 -5.43 -16.93
N VAL A 77 -13.63 -4.55 -16.24
CA VAL A 77 -13.30 -3.12 -16.17
C VAL A 77 -11.96 -2.91 -15.46
N ALA A 78 -11.74 -3.58 -14.33
CA ALA A 78 -10.50 -3.48 -13.57
C ALA A 78 -9.28 -3.92 -14.40
N LYS A 79 -9.38 -5.01 -15.17
CA LYS A 79 -8.34 -5.44 -16.11
C LYS A 79 -8.00 -4.38 -17.15
N ILE A 80 -9.00 -3.64 -17.65
CA ILE A 80 -8.74 -2.52 -18.56
C ILE A 80 -7.94 -1.42 -17.85
N THR A 81 -8.34 -1.02 -16.63
CA THR A 81 -7.57 -0.02 -15.87
C THR A 81 -6.14 -0.48 -15.54
N ASP A 82 -5.94 -1.79 -15.35
CA ASP A 82 -4.60 -2.38 -15.16
C ASP A 82 -3.69 -2.12 -16.36
N GLU A 83 -4.21 -2.37 -17.57
CA GLU A 83 -3.49 -2.12 -18.81
C GLU A 83 -3.16 -0.63 -19.01
N LEU A 84 -4.08 0.27 -18.63
CA LEU A 84 -3.85 1.71 -18.70
C LEU A 84 -2.74 2.14 -17.73
N PHE A 85 -2.72 1.59 -16.51
CA PHE A 85 -1.67 1.89 -15.55
C PHE A 85 -0.30 1.36 -15.98
N TRP A 86 -0.22 0.17 -16.59
CA TRP A 86 1.02 -0.32 -17.20
C TRP A 86 1.62 0.67 -18.20
N TYR A 87 0.77 1.32 -18.99
CA TYR A 87 1.21 2.38 -19.89
C TYR A 87 1.67 3.60 -19.11
N GLN A 88 0.96 4.06 -18.08
CA GLN A 88 1.31 5.23 -17.27
C GLN A 88 2.62 5.05 -16.49
N ALA A 89 2.82 3.89 -15.85
CA ALA A 89 3.96 3.62 -14.96
C ALA A 89 5.27 3.34 -15.70
N PHE A 90 5.21 2.73 -16.89
CA PHE A 90 6.39 2.29 -17.63
C PHE A 90 6.31 2.49 -19.14
N GLY A 91 5.20 2.16 -19.80
CA GLY A 91 5.05 2.26 -21.25
C GLY A 91 5.88 1.27 -22.09
N GLY A 92 6.91 0.64 -21.51
CA GLY A 92 7.82 -0.29 -22.18
C GLY A 92 7.52 -1.78 -22.00
N ARG A 93 6.38 -2.14 -21.39
CA ARG A 93 6.02 -3.51 -20.97
C ARG A 93 6.22 -4.53 -22.09
N ASP A 94 5.59 -4.29 -23.24
CA ASP A 94 5.56 -5.23 -24.36
C ASP A 94 6.94 -5.44 -25.01
N SER A 95 7.84 -4.47 -24.84
CA SER A 95 9.23 -4.57 -25.32
C SER A 95 10.16 -5.30 -24.37
N LEU A 96 9.80 -5.36 -23.07
CA LEU A 96 10.61 -5.93 -22.01
C LEU A 96 10.20 -7.38 -21.70
N MET A 97 8.91 -7.64 -21.45
CA MET A 97 8.40 -8.93 -20.98
C MET A 97 8.88 -10.14 -21.81
N PRO A 98 8.93 -10.10 -23.17
CA PRO A 98 9.37 -11.24 -23.97
C PRO A 98 10.86 -11.60 -23.84
N LYS A 99 11.67 -10.77 -23.16
CA LYS A 99 13.12 -10.96 -22.99
C LYS A 99 13.49 -11.54 -21.63
N LEU A 100 12.52 -11.67 -20.73
CA LEU A 100 12.72 -12.05 -19.34
C LEU A 100 12.39 -13.53 -19.14
N ASP A 101 13.02 -14.15 -18.15
CA ASP A 101 12.58 -15.46 -17.65
C ASP A 101 11.29 -15.32 -16.80
N ASP A 102 10.70 -16.46 -16.41
CA ASP A 102 9.42 -16.47 -15.69
C ASP A 102 9.47 -15.72 -14.35
N LYS A 103 10.60 -15.79 -13.63
CA LYS A 103 10.76 -15.14 -12.31
C LYS A 103 10.97 -13.63 -12.43
N SER A 104 11.75 -13.21 -13.42
CA SER A 104 11.89 -11.80 -13.80
C SER A 104 10.55 -11.23 -14.29
N VAL A 105 9.78 -11.98 -15.08
CA VAL A 105 8.42 -11.58 -15.49
C VAL A 105 7.52 -11.40 -14.27
N GLU A 106 7.52 -12.34 -13.32
CA GLU A 106 6.75 -12.27 -12.09
C GLU A 106 7.10 -10.99 -11.30
N TYR A 107 8.39 -10.70 -11.09
CA TYR A 107 8.79 -9.52 -10.33
C TYR A 107 8.51 -8.19 -11.06
N VAL A 108 8.68 -8.16 -12.39
CA VAL A 108 8.28 -7.00 -13.20
C VAL A 108 6.77 -6.81 -13.13
N GLN A 109 5.97 -7.88 -13.11
CA GLN A 109 4.51 -7.79 -12.96
C GLN A 109 4.11 -7.20 -11.62
N ILE A 110 4.72 -7.65 -10.52
CA ILE A 110 4.49 -7.12 -9.17
C ILE A 110 4.76 -5.61 -9.14
N ASN A 111 5.83 -5.16 -9.79
CA ASN A 111 6.31 -3.78 -9.69
C ASN A 111 5.80 -2.84 -10.81
N TYR A 112 5.05 -3.35 -11.78
CA TYR A 112 4.60 -2.58 -12.96
C TYR A 112 5.78 -1.91 -13.69
N GLY A 113 6.91 -2.61 -13.80
CA GLY A 113 8.15 -2.13 -14.42
C GLY A 113 9.42 -2.70 -13.80
N PRO A 114 10.60 -2.36 -14.35
CA PRO A 114 11.91 -2.89 -13.93
C PRO A 114 12.51 -2.26 -12.66
N TRP A 115 11.69 -1.66 -11.78
CA TRP A 115 12.15 -0.93 -10.59
C TRP A 115 11.46 -1.44 -9.33
N ASP A 116 12.25 -1.69 -8.29
CA ASP A 116 11.78 -2.30 -7.05
C ASP A 116 11.05 -1.27 -6.18
N ARG A 117 9.72 -1.36 -6.11
CA ARG A 117 8.87 -0.43 -5.35
C ARG A 117 9.06 -0.54 -3.83
N LEU A 118 9.52 -1.68 -3.31
CA LEU A 118 9.84 -1.82 -1.88
C LEU A 118 11.25 -1.33 -1.54
N ASN A 119 12.11 -1.18 -2.54
CA ASN A 119 13.49 -0.76 -2.37
C ASN A 119 13.79 0.54 -3.13
N ASN A 120 13.06 1.61 -2.79
CA ASN A 120 13.27 2.97 -3.28
C ASN A 120 13.32 3.13 -4.81
N LEU A 121 12.63 2.24 -5.56
CA LEU A 121 12.55 2.25 -7.03
C LEU A 121 13.92 2.02 -7.69
N GLU A 122 14.82 1.30 -7.00
CA GLU A 122 16.09 0.86 -7.58
C GLU A 122 15.84 -0.12 -8.74
N PRO A 123 16.55 0.03 -9.87
CA PRO A 123 16.40 -0.90 -10.99
C PRO A 123 16.89 -2.29 -10.60
N PHE A 124 16.14 -3.32 -10.98
CA PHE A 124 16.54 -4.72 -10.83
C PHE A 124 16.75 -5.44 -12.16
N ILE A 125 16.43 -4.80 -13.29
CA ILE A 125 16.73 -5.27 -14.64
C ILE A 125 17.89 -4.45 -15.23
N ALA A 126 18.87 -5.13 -15.81
CA ALA A 126 20.03 -4.56 -16.47
C ALA A 126 19.62 -3.66 -17.66
N GLY A 127 20.36 -2.57 -17.83
CA GLY A 127 20.11 -1.59 -18.91
C GLY A 127 19.07 -0.51 -18.56
N TYR A 128 18.40 -0.62 -17.41
CA TYR A 128 17.54 0.45 -16.88
C TYR A 128 18.29 1.29 -15.85
N GLY A 129 18.19 2.62 -15.99
CA GLY A 129 18.66 3.58 -14.98
C GLY A 129 17.62 3.80 -13.88
N PRO A 130 17.78 4.84 -13.05
CA PRO A 130 16.76 5.24 -12.08
C PRO A 130 15.39 5.41 -12.72
N LYS A 131 14.31 5.04 -12.01
CA LYS A 131 12.94 5.24 -12.52
C LYS A 131 12.73 6.73 -12.80
N PRO A 132 12.27 7.13 -14.00
CA PRO A 132 11.94 8.51 -14.30
C PRO A 132 10.93 9.07 -13.28
N GLU A 133 11.14 10.31 -12.83
CA GLU A 133 10.16 10.99 -11.94
C GLU A 133 8.82 11.19 -12.66
N ALA A 134 8.88 11.47 -13.96
CA ALA A 134 7.73 11.76 -14.80
C ALA A 134 6.92 10.51 -15.22
N ALA A 135 7.39 9.31 -14.86
CA ALA A 135 6.93 8.02 -15.39
C ALA A 135 6.73 8.10 -16.94
N ASN A 136 5.56 7.74 -17.45
CA ASN A 136 5.18 7.94 -18.86
C ASN A 136 4.13 9.06 -19.05
N PHE A 137 4.00 9.97 -18.09
CA PHE A 137 3.02 11.05 -18.16
C PHE A 137 3.44 12.21 -19.06
N TYR A 138 4.76 12.39 -19.21
CA TYR A 138 5.40 13.49 -19.93
C TYR A 138 6.42 12.95 -20.95
N PRO A 139 6.84 13.72 -21.96
CA PRO A 139 7.91 13.31 -22.85
C PRO A 139 9.22 13.11 -22.08
N ALA A 140 9.98 12.05 -22.40
CA ALA A 140 11.20 11.69 -21.67
C ALA A 140 12.32 12.73 -21.78
N ASP A 141 12.27 13.60 -22.81
CA ASP A 141 13.23 14.67 -23.07
C ASP A 141 12.75 16.05 -22.59
N MET A 142 11.56 16.13 -21.98
CA MET A 142 10.96 17.38 -21.53
C MET A 142 11.70 17.95 -20.31
N THR A 143 12.05 19.23 -20.35
CA THR A 143 12.61 19.93 -19.18
C THR A 143 11.51 20.59 -18.36
N LYS A 144 11.78 20.86 -17.07
CA LYS A 144 10.83 21.61 -16.22
C LYS A 144 10.57 23.00 -16.78
N GLU A 145 11.61 23.71 -17.21
CA GLU A 145 11.51 25.03 -17.83
C GLU A 145 10.64 25.02 -19.10
N GLU A 146 10.77 23.99 -19.96
CA GLU A 146 9.94 23.83 -21.15
C GLU A 146 8.45 23.69 -20.77
N PHE A 147 8.15 22.85 -19.78
CA PHE A 147 6.78 22.66 -19.29
C PHE A 147 6.20 23.93 -18.67
N GLU A 148 6.95 24.56 -17.76
CA GLU A 148 6.54 25.74 -17.01
C GLU A 148 6.25 26.92 -17.94
N ASN A 149 7.10 27.16 -18.94
CA ASN A 149 6.94 28.25 -19.91
C ASN A 149 5.94 27.95 -21.03
N SER A 150 5.47 26.71 -21.17
CA SER A 150 4.48 26.36 -22.21
C SER A 150 3.10 26.97 -21.92
N GLU A 151 2.41 27.45 -22.97
CA GLU A 151 1.04 28.00 -22.88
C GLU A 151 -0.05 26.96 -23.20
N ILE A 152 0.25 25.68 -23.00
CA ILE A 152 -0.66 24.57 -23.32
C ILE A 152 -1.83 24.56 -22.34
N GLN A 153 -3.04 24.48 -22.88
CA GLN A 153 -4.24 24.35 -22.05
C GLN A 153 -4.26 23.01 -21.30
N ASN A 154 -4.74 23.03 -20.06
CA ASN A 154 -4.91 21.82 -19.23
C ASN A 154 -3.63 21.03 -18.95
N LYS A 155 -2.45 21.66 -19.05
CA LYS A 155 -1.16 20.99 -18.82
C LYS A 155 -0.99 20.47 -17.38
N GLU A 156 -1.72 21.04 -16.42
CA GLU A 156 -1.73 20.65 -15.00
C GLU A 156 -2.96 19.79 -14.63
N SER A 157 -3.83 19.48 -15.59
CA SER A 157 -5.01 18.63 -15.34
C SER A 157 -4.59 17.23 -14.89
N LEU A 158 -5.37 16.66 -13.98
CA LEU A 158 -5.24 15.28 -13.50
C LEU A 158 -5.32 14.24 -14.63
N TYR A 159 -6.08 14.57 -15.67
CA TYR A 159 -6.53 13.59 -16.68
C TYR A 159 -5.95 13.85 -18.07
N THR A 160 -4.78 14.49 -18.14
CA THR A 160 -4.06 14.75 -19.39
C THR A 160 -2.64 14.21 -19.38
N PHE A 161 -2.21 13.63 -20.50
CA PHE A 161 -0.81 13.43 -20.81
C PHE A 161 -0.22 14.69 -21.41
N ILE A 162 1.08 14.91 -21.21
CA ILE A 162 1.85 15.84 -22.04
C ILE A 162 2.59 15.02 -23.10
N ARG A 163 2.46 15.43 -24.36
CA ARG A 163 3.07 14.77 -25.52
C ARG A 163 3.70 15.80 -26.43
N ARG A 164 4.56 15.36 -27.35
CA ARG A 164 5.02 16.19 -28.48
C ARG A 164 4.12 15.94 -29.67
N ASN A 165 3.69 17.01 -30.34
CA ASN A 165 3.02 16.93 -31.64
C ASN A 165 4.05 16.69 -32.77
N ASP A 166 3.58 16.61 -34.02
CA ASP A 166 4.44 16.38 -35.19
C ASP A 166 5.47 17.50 -35.42
N ASN A 167 5.25 18.70 -34.87
CA ASN A 167 6.19 19.83 -34.94
C ASN A 167 7.21 19.81 -33.79
N GLY A 168 7.13 18.83 -32.89
CA GLY A 168 7.98 18.73 -31.69
C GLY A 168 7.51 19.60 -30.51
N GLU A 169 6.40 20.31 -30.65
CA GLU A 169 5.85 21.19 -29.62
C GLU A 169 5.04 20.37 -28.60
N LEU A 170 5.10 20.80 -27.34
CA LEU A 170 4.31 20.17 -26.29
C LEU A 170 2.80 20.42 -26.49
N THR A 171 1.99 19.39 -26.27
CA THR A 171 0.52 19.44 -26.25
C THR A 171 -0.04 18.61 -25.10
N SER A 172 -1.24 18.94 -24.65
CA SER A 172 -2.03 18.10 -23.74
C SER A 172 -2.89 17.14 -24.55
N VAL A 173 -3.03 15.91 -24.06
CA VAL A 173 -3.90 14.88 -24.64
C VAL A 173 -4.72 14.29 -23.50
N TRP A 174 -6.05 14.35 -23.60
CA TRP A 174 -6.93 13.79 -22.57
C TRP A 174 -6.82 12.26 -22.51
N TYR A 175 -7.06 11.66 -21.35
CA TYR A 175 -6.99 10.21 -21.21
C TYR A 175 -8.00 9.49 -22.10
N HIS A 176 -9.23 10.02 -22.22
CA HIS A 176 -10.26 9.47 -23.12
C HIS A 176 -9.87 9.57 -24.60
N GLU A 177 -9.07 10.56 -24.99
CA GLU A 177 -8.53 10.71 -26.34
C GLU A 177 -7.33 9.78 -26.59
N GLN A 178 -6.52 9.53 -25.56
CA GLN A 178 -5.37 8.64 -25.63
C GLN A 178 -5.77 7.16 -25.71
N PHE A 179 -6.88 6.77 -25.06
CA PHE A 179 -7.33 5.38 -24.97
C PHE A 179 -8.81 5.18 -25.35
N PRO A 180 -9.25 5.65 -26.53
CA PRO A 180 -10.67 5.74 -26.86
C PRO A 180 -11.36 4.36 -26.87
N GLU A 181 -10.72 3.34 -27.43
CA GLU A 181 -11.29 1.99 -27.52
C GLU A 181 -11.38 1.30 -26.16
N LYS A 182 -10.31 1.40 -25.35
CA LYS A 182 -10.25 0.77 -24.02
C LYS A 182 -11.26 1.42 -23.06
N LEU A 183 -11.31 2.75 -23.03
CA LEU A 183 -12.21 3.49 -22.15
C LEU A 183 -13.67 3.38 -22.60
N LYS A 184 -13.94 3.31 -23.91
CA LYS A 184 -15.27 2.96 -24.40
C LYS A 184 -15.69 1.55 -23.97
N LYS A 185 -14.80 0.54 -24.07
CA LYS A 185 -15.09 -0.81 -23.61
C LYS A 185 -15.39 -0.85 -22.11
N ALA A 186 -14.60 -0.14 -21.29
CA ALA A 186 -14.84 0.00 -19.86
C ALA A 186 -16.19 0.66 -19.57
N SER A 187 -16.52 1.74 -20.29
CA SER A 187 -17.83 2.41 -20.22
C SER A 187 -18.99 1.47 -20.53
N ASP A 188 -18.88 0.70 -21.62
CA ASP A 188 -19.92 -0.26 -22.05
C ASP A 188 -20.12 -1.39 -21.03
N LEU A 189 -19.05 -1.86 -20.38
CA LEU A 189 -19.11 -2.88 -19.31
C LEU A 189 -19.75 -2.34 -18.03
N LEU A 190 -19.41 -1.11 -17.62
CA LEU A 190 -20.04 -0.44 -16.48
C LEU A 190 -21.53 -0.22 -16.71
N LYS A 191 -21.95 0.14 -17.94
CA LYS A 191 -23.36 0.26 -18.32
C LYS A 191 -24.09 -1.08 -18.23
N GLN A 192 -23.49 -2.17 -18.71
CA GLN A 192 -24.04 -3.53 -18.54
C GLN A 192 -24.18 -3.91 -17.06
N ALA A 193 -23.18 -3.63 -16.23
CA ALA A 193 -23.27 -3.85 -14.80
C ALA A 193 -24.40 -3.00 -14.16
N ALA A 194 -24.59 -1.76 -14.63
CA ALA A 194 -25.66 -0.88 -14.16
C ALA A 194 -27.08 -1.36 -14.54
N GLU A 195 -27.22 -2.12 -15.62
CA GLU A 195 -28.50 -2.74 -16.00
C GLU A 195 -28.91 -3.84 -15.02
N LEU A 196 -27.94 -4.57 -14.48
CA LEU A 196 -28.13 -5.62 -13.47
C LEU A 196 -28.21 -5.09 -12.03
N ALA A 197 -27.78 -3.85 -11.79
CA ALA A 197 -27.73 -3.27 -10.46
C ALA A 197 -29.13 -3.00 -9.90
N GLU A 198 -29.47 -3.72 -8.81
CA GLU A 198 -30.73 -3.57 -8.09
C GLU A 198 -30.77 -2.28 -7.23
N ASP A 199 -29.63 -1.87 -6.67
CA ASP A 199 -29.53 -0.63 -5.88
C ASP A 199 -29.49 0.60 -6.80
N PRO A 200 -30.41 1.57 -6.64
CA PRO A 200 -30.47 2.74 -7.52
C PRO A 200 -29.26 3.66 -7.37
N GLY A 201 -28.63 3.71 -6.19
CA GLY A 201 -27.41 4.49 -5.95
C GLY A 201 -26.21 3.91 -6.71
N PHE A 202 -26.02 2.59 -6.62
CA PHE A 202 -24.97 1.89 -7.35
C PHE A 202 -25.19 1.96 -8.86
N LYS A 203 -26.42 1.76 -9.33
CA LYS A 203 -26.78 1.95 -10.73
C LYS A 203 -26.45 3.35 -11.24
N LYS A 204 -26.77 4.39 -10.46
CA LYS A 204 -26.45 5.78 -10.80
C LYS A 204 -24.93 5.98 -10.86
N TYR A 205 -24.20 5.50 -9.87
CA TYR A 205 -22.74 5.56 -9.82
C TYR A 205 -22.10 4.91 -11.05
N LEU A 206 -22.45 3.66 -11.37
CA LEU A 206 -21.89 2.92 -12.50
C LEU A 206 -22.14 3.65 -13.84
N ASN A 207 -23.34 4.19 -14.05
CA ASN A 207 -23.65 4.97 -15.27
C ASN A 207 -22.84 6.27 -15.36
N LEU A 208 -22.69 7.01 -14.26
CA LEU A 208 -21.92 8.26 -14.25
C LEU A 208 -20.42 7.99 -14.39
N ARG A 209 -19.89 6.93 -13.77
CA ARG A 209 -18.50 6.53 -13.93
C ARG A 209 -18.21 6.04 -15.35
N ALA A 210 -19.16 5.35 -15.97
CA ALA A 210 -19.07 4.98 -17.38
C ALA A 210 -18.96 6.20 -18.31
N GLU A 211 -19.71 7.27 -18.03
CA GLU A 211 -19.62 8.53 -18.78
C GLU A 211 -18.30 9.27 -18.50
N ALA A 212 -17.85 9.26 -17.24
CA ALA A 212 -16.58 9.89 -16.86
C ALA A 212 -15.38 9.30 -17.63
N PHE A 213 -15.35 7.98 -17.86
CA PHE A 213 -14.29 7.35 -18.66
C PHE A 213 -14.17 7.85 -20.10
N ILE A 214 -15.25 8.34 -20.69
CA ILE A 214 -15.24 8.82 -22.08
C ILE A 214 -15.28 10.36 -22.19
N THR A 215 -15.22 11.06 -21.06
CA THR A 215 -15.26 12.54 -20.99
C THR A 215 -14.20 13.16 -20.10
N ASP A 216 -13.51 12.37 -19.28
CA ASP A 216 -12.60 12.79 -18.20
C ASP A 216 -13.21 13.75 -17.17
N LYS A 217 -14.53 13.64 -16.95
CA LYS A 217 -15.27 14.43 -15.95
C LYS A 217 -15.77 13.55 -14.80
N TYR A 218 -14.97 13.43 -13.75
CA TYR A 218 -15.21 12.47 -12.67
C TYR A 218 -16.09 13.00 -11.52
N TYR A 219 -16.20 14.32 -11.34
CA TYR A 219 -16.90 14.96 -10.20
C TYR A 219 -18.31 14.37 -9.92
N GLU A 220 -19.19 14.31 -10.92
CA GLU A 220 -20.56 13.82 -10.72
C GLU A 220 -20.60 12.33 -10.32
N SER A 221 -19.66 11.54 -10.85
CA SER A 221 -19.54 10.13 -10.49
C SER A 221 -19.00 9.95 -9.07
N ASP A 222 -18.08 10.81 -8.63
CA ASP A 222 -17.56 10.81 -7.27
C ASP A 222 -18.63 11.21 -6.26
N VAL A 223 -19.43 12.23 -6.58
CA VAL A 223 -20.61 12.60 -5.77
C VAL A 223 -21.59 11.43 -5.68
N ALA A 224 -21.88 10.75 -6.79
CA ALA A 224 -22.77 9.58 -6.77
C ALA A 224 -22.20 8.41 -5.94
N TRP A 225 -20.89 8.18 -6.02
CA TRP A 225 -20.20 7.18 -5.20
C TRP A 225 -20.25 7.52 -3.71
N MET A 226 -20.06 8.79 -3.36
CA MET A 226 -20.19 9.30 -1.98
C MET A 226 -21.61 9.11 -1.43
N GLN A 227 -22.63 9.33 -2.25
CA GLN A 227 -24.04 9.20 -1.87
C GLN A 227 -24.53 7.74 -1.78
N MET A 228 -23.84 6.80 -2.43
CA MET A 228 -24.17 5.37 -2.36
C MET A 228 -23.68 4.76 -1.04
N LYS A 229 -24.62 4.42 -0.13
CA LYS A 229 -24.28 3.89 1.22
C LYS A 229 -24.63 2.42 1.45
N ASN A 230 -25.62 1.90 0.72
CA ASN A 230 -26.33 0.67 1.13
C ASN A 230 -26.03 -0.57 0.30
N ASN A 231 -25.44 -0.42 -0.89
CA ASN A 231 -25.18 -1.54 -1.77
C ASN A 231 -24.14 -2.50 -1.16
N SER A 232 -24.30 -3.81 -1.43
CA SER A 232 -23.36 -4.83 -0.95
C SER A 232 -22.08 -4.90 -1.77
N ILE A 233 -22.15 -4.52 -3.05
CA ILE A 233 -20.99 -4.44 -3.94
C ILE A 233 -20.53 -2.98 -4.02
N ASP A 234 -19.24 -2.75 -3.99
CA ASP A 234 -18.65 -1.46 -4.29
C ASP A 234 -17.59 -1.61 -5.37
N MET A 235 -17.33 -0.53 -6.07
CA MET A 235 -16.22 -0.43 -7.01
C MET A 235 -15.61 0.96 -6.87
N VAL A 236 -14.29 0.98 -6.75
CA VAL A 236 -13.48 2.18 -6.94
C VAL A 236 -12.72 1.96 -8.23
N THR A 237 -12.87 2.83 -9.23
CA THR A 237 -12.24 2.62 -10.55
C THR A 237 -11.98 3.91 -11.31
N GLY A 238 -10.77 4.10 -11.82
CA GLY A 238 -10.41 5.24 -12.68
C GLY A 238 -9.09 5.89 -12.31
N PRO A 239 -8.79 7.08 -12.86
CA PRO A 239 -7.59 7.83 -12.52
C PRO A 239 -7.79 8.56 -11.18
N ILE A 240 -7.09 8.12 -10.13
CA ILE A 240 -7.37 8.54 -8.74
C ILE A 240 -6.15 9.17 -8.05
N GLU A 241 -5.10 8.38 -7.81
CA GLU A 241 -3.93 8.83 -7.05
C GLU A 241 -2.86 9.46 -7.94
N THR A 242 -2.09 10.42 -7.44
CA THR A 242 -1.05 11.12 -8.23
C THR A 242 0.39 10.72 -7.89
N TYR A 243 0.57 9.68 -7.08
CA TYR A 243 1.88 9.27 -6.57
C TYR A 243 2.87 8.80 -7.64
N GLU A 244 2.36 8.23 -8.74
CA GLU A 244 3.19 7.75 -9.84
C GLU A 244 3.84 8.92 -10.62
N ASP A 245 3.20 10.10 -10.62
CA ASP A 245 3.81 11.36 -11.09
C ASP A 245 4.67 11.96 -9.98
N ARG A 246 5.92 11.51 -9.91
CA ARG A 246 6.89 12.05 -8.95
C ARG A 246 7.55 13.34 -9.43
N LEU A 247 7.22 13.82 -10.64
CA LEU A 247 7.79 15.06 -11.18
C LEU A 247 7.05 16.28 -10.64
N TYR A 248 5.71 16.26 -10.71
CA TYR A 248 4.85 17.35 -10.25
C TYR A 248 3.70 16.90 -9.33
N GLY A 249 3.31 15.62 -9.38
CA GLY A 249 2.13 15.11 -8.67
C GLY A 249 0.81 15.62 -9.26
N PHE A 250 0.81 16.06 -10.52
CA PHE A 250 -0.39 16.54 -11.21
C PHE A 250 -1.17 15.42 -11.85
N LYS A 251 -0.56 14.29 -12.25
CA LYS A 251 -1.23 13.31 -13.11
C LYS A 251 -1.76 12.12 -12.32
N ALA A 252 -3.03 11.79 -12.52
CA ALA A 252 -3.69 10.73 -11.80
C ALA A 252 -3.50 9.36 -12.49
N ALA A 253 -3.12 8.36 -11.72
CA ALA A 253 -2.91 6.99 -12.15
C ALA A 253 -4.20 6.17 -12.12
N TYR A 254 -4.40 5.31 -13.12
CA TYR A 254 -5.52 4.38 -13.15
C TYR A 254 -5.36 3.29 -12.09
N GLU A 255 -6.44 3.05 -11.35
CA GLU A 255 -6.54 1.91 -10.43
C GLU A 255 -7.99 1.40 -10.36
N SER A 256 -8.15 0.17 -9.88
CA SER A 256 -9.46 -0.37 -9.53
C SER A 256 -9.43 -1.32 -8.35
N TYR A 257 -10.49 -1.23 -7.55
CA TYR A 257 -10.87 -2.18 -6.52
C TYR A 257 -12.28 -2.69 -6.80
N VAL A 258 -12.48 -4.01 -6.79
CA VAL A 258 -13.81 -4.61 -6.71
C VAL A 258 -14.02 -5.10 -5.29
N LEU A 259 -15.12 -4.70 -4.65
CA LEU A 259 -15.27 -4.75 -3.20
C LEU A 259 -16.62 -5.36 -2.81
N ILE A 260 -16.61 -6.16 -1.75
CA ILE A 260 -17.81 -6.69 -1.09
C ILE A 260 -17.87 -6.08 0.31
N LYS A 261 -18.93 -5.34 0.61
CA LYS A 261 -19.11 -4.63 1.88
C LYS A 261 -19.39 -5.61 3.01
N ASP A 262 -18.57 -5.56 4.06
CA ASP A 262 -18.85 -6.23 5.32
C ASP A 262 -19.79 -5.35 6.16
N LYS A 263 -21.09 -5.66 6.10
CA LYS A 263 -22.12 -4.87 6.78
C LYS A 263 -22.05 -4.98 8.30
N GLU A 264 -21.58 -6.10 8.83
CA GLU A 264 -21.49 -6.30 10.28
C GLU A 264 -20.39 -5.44 10.86
N TRP A 265 -19.18 -5.53 10.30
CA TRP A 265 -18.05 -4.70 10.71
C TRP A 265 -18.34 -3.23 10.47
N SER A 266 -18.90 -2.86 9.32
CA SER A 266 -19.27 -1.47 9.02
C SER A 266 -20.21 -0.88 10.08
N LYS A 267 -21.19 -1.64 10.55
CA LYS A 267 -22.08 -1.19 11.64
C LYS A 267 -21.36 -1.00 12.97
N ARG A 268 -20.34 -1.82 13.27
CA ARG A 268 -19.48 -1.61 14.45
C ARG A 268 -18.68 -0.31 14.31
N LEU A 269 -18.22 0.02 13.11
CA LEU A 269 -17.45 1.24 12.81
C LEU A 269 -18.28 2.51 12.97
N GLU A 270 -19.52 2.53 12.49
CA GLU A 270 -20.45 3.67 12.68
C GLU A 270 -20.60 4.05 14.16
N LYS A 271 -20.66 3.04 15.05
CA LYS A 271 -20.73 3.25 16.49
C LYS A 271 -19.48 3.99 17.01
N TYR A 272 -18.28 3.64 16.54
CA TYR A 272 -17.03 4.26 17.00
C TYR A 272 -16.88 5.71 16.53
N VAL A 273 -17.34 6.03 15.32
CA VAL A 273 -17.36 7.40 14.78
C VAL A 273 -18.15 8.35 15.71
N SER A 274 -19.23 7.86 16.35
CA SER A 274 -20.02 8.67 17.29
C SER A 274 -19.24 9.11 18.54
N PHE A 275 -18.14 8.43 18.88
CA PHE A 275 -17.30 8.77 20.03
C PHE A 275 -16.21 9.81 19.74
N LEU A 276 -15.95 10.15 18.47
CA LEU A 276 -14.85 11.05 18.09
C LEU A 276 -14.88 12.42 18.80
N PRO A 277 -16.04 13.11 18.94
CA PRO A 277 -16.07 14.38 19.66
C PRO A 277 -15.67 14.25 21.13
N MET A 278 -15.95 13.11 21.77
CA MET A 278 -15.51 12.83 23.13
C MET A 278 -14.01 12.53 23.16
N LEU A 279 -13.53 11.68 22.26
CA LEU A 279 -12.12 11.29 22.17
C LEU A 279 -11.20 12.50 21.91
N GLN A 280 -11.62 13.44 21.06
CA GLN A 280 -10.91 14.70 20.83
C GLN A 280 -10.78 15.55 22.11
N LYS A 281 -11.85 15.64 22.91
CA LYS A 281 -11.85 16.42 24.17
C LYS A 281 -11.04 15.76 25.27
N GLU A 282 -10.99 14.44 25.26
CA GLU A 282 -10.28 13.64 26.26
C GLU A 282 -8.79 13.42 25.93
N LEU A 283 -8.29 13.83 24.74
CA LEU A 283 -6.89 13.64 24.30
C LEU A 283 -5.88 13.90 25.44
N PRO A 284 -4.80 13.09 25.57
CA PRO A 284 -3.91 13.13 26.73
C PRO A 284 -2.90 14.29 26.65
N VAL A 285 -3.39 15.51 26.46
CA VAL A 285 -2.60 16.74 26.28
C VAL A 285 -3.25 17.90 27.03
N GLU A 286 -2.60 19.06 27.17
CA GLU A 286 -3.23 20.23 27.78
C GLU A 286 -4.42 20.76 26.96
N ALA A 287 -5.41 21.37 27.63
CA ALA A 287 -6.66 21.83 27.01
C ALA A 287 -6.46 22.81 25.83
N LYS A 288 -5.38 23.61 25.84
CA LYS A 288 -5.10 24.58 24.75
C LYS A 288 -4.88 23.91 23.39
N TYR A 289 -4.50 22.63 23.37
CA TYR A 289 -4.24 21.83 22.17
C TYR A 289 -5.46 21.03 21.68
N LYS A 290 -6.60 21.07 22.39
CA LYS A 290 -7.80 20.25 22.08
C LYS A 290 -8.91 21.03 21.39
N LYS A 291 -8.58 22.15 20.75
CA LYS A 291 -9.56 23.11 20.21
C LYS A 291 -10.20 22.65 18.90
N ASP A 292 -9.51 21.79 18.15
CA ASP A 292 -10.03 21.26 16.90
C ASP A 292 -11.23 20.33 17.14
N SER A 293 -12.05 20.19 16.10
CA SER A 293 -13.20 19.28 16.08
C SER A 293 -13.00 18.25 14.97
N PRO A 294 -13.19 16.94 15.27
CA PRO A 294 -13.10 15.92 14.24
C PRO A 294 -14.24 16.11 13.23
N GLY A 295 -13.96 15.81 11.96
CA GLY A 295 -15.01 15.66 10.97
C GLY A 295 -15.87 14.46 11.33
N THR A 296 -17.20 14.64 11.39
CA THR A 296 -18.15 13.57 11.69
C THR A 296 -18.81 12.99 10.44
N GLU A 297 -18.51 13.55 9.27
CA GLU A 297 -19.13 13.20 7.99
C GLU A 297 -18.34 12.13 7.20
N SER A 298 -17.33 11.50 7.81
CA SER A 298 -16.55 10.45 7.14
C SER A 298 -17.25 9.09 7.29
N ASP A 299 -17.50 8.46 6.15
CA ASP A 299 -18.17 7.17 6.05
C ASP A 299 -17.14 6.03 6.10
N LEU A 300 -16.98 5.45 7.29
CA LEU A 300 -16.00 4.41 7.59
C LEU A 300 -16.63 3.02 7.49
N ASN A 301 -16.13 2.19 6.59
CA ASN A 301 -16.68 0.85 6.32
C ASN A 301 -15.57 -0.19 6.13
N ALA A 302 -15.91 -1.45 6.34
CA ALA A 302 -15.05 -2.59 6.08
C ALA A 302 -15.50 -3.33 4.81
N TYR A 303 -14.55 -3.83 4.04
CA TYR A 303 -14.80 -4.56 2.80
C TYR A 303 -13.86 -5.75 2.70
N ASP A 304 -14.36 -6.81 2.09
CA ASP A 304 -13.52 -7.81 1.46
C ASP A 304 -13.29 -7.37 0.01
N VAL A 305 -12.04 -7.09 -0.34
CA VAL A 305 -11.65 -6.77 -1.71
C VAL A 305 -11.47 -8.06 -2.48
N VAL A 306 -11.97 -8.12 -3.71
CA VAL A 306 -11.98 -9.36 -4.52
C VAL A 306 -11.23 -9.23 -5.83
N TYR A 307 -10.80 -8.01 -6.17
CA TYR A 307 -9.89 -7.75 -7.27
C TYR A 307 -9.17 -6.41 -7.10
N TYR A 308 -7.85 -6.41 -7.30
CA TYR A 308 -6.98 -5.23 -7.42
C TYR A 308 -6.47 -5.08 -8.86
N ALA A 309 -6.36 -3.85 -9.34
CA ALA A 309 -5.76 -3.52 -10.63
C ALA A 309 -5.15 -2.13 -10.64
N GLY A 310 -4.08 -1.95 -11.42
CA GLY A 310 -3.41 -0.66 -11.58
C GLY A 310 -2.59 -0.24 -10.36
N ASP A 311 -2.60 1.06 -10.05
CA ASP A 311 -1.70 1.67 -9.05
C ASP A 311 -1.73 0.95 -7.70
N CYS A 312 -2.94 0.68 -7.18
CA CYS A 312 -3.18 -0.04 -5.94
C CYS A 312 -2.60 -1.46 -5.83
N ASN A 313 -2.29 -2.09 -6.98
CA ASN A 313 -1.74 -3.44 -7.04
C ASN A 313 -0.21 -3.43 -7.19
N SER A 314 0.41 -2.25 -7.33
CA SER A 314 1.83 -2.12 -7.63
C SER A 314 2.70 -2.19 -6.37
N GLY A 315 3.65 -3.13 -6.32
CA GLY A 315 4.51 -3.34 -5.16
C GLY A 315 3.71 -3.74 -3.92
N SER A 316 3.78 -2.93 -2.86
CA SER A 316 3.03 -3.15 -1.62
C SER A 316 1.52 -3.04 -1.86
N LYS A 317 0.74 -3.97 -1.30
CA LYS A 317 -0.72 -3.95 -1.48
C LYS A 317 -1.41 -3.02 -0.50
N THR A 318 -2.24 -2.11 -1.02
CA THR A 318 -3.09 -1.20 -0.23
C THR A 318 -4.03 -1.97 0.68
N ILE A 319 -4.20 -1.53 1.92
CA ILE A 319 -5.12 -2.14 2.90
C ILE A 319 -6.20 -1.20 3.42
N ALA A 320 -6.06 0.10 3.20
CA ALA A 320 -7.06 1.10 3.52
C ALA A 320 -7.01 2.22 2.46
N ILE A 321 -8.16 2.80 2.14
CA ILE A 321 -8.28 3.92 1.20
C ILE A 321 -9.19 5.00 1.78
N ASN A 322 -8.90 6.27 1.45
CA ASN A 322 -9.71 7.44 1.84
C ASN A 322 -9.96 8.31 0.62
N LEU A 323 -11.18 8.27 0.09
CA LEU A 323 -11.52 8.87 -1.21
C LEU A 323 -12.85 9.63 -1.16
N PRO A 324 -13.14 10.50 -2.15
CA PRO A 324 -12.29 10.89 -3.29
C PRO A 324 -11.21 11.91 -2.89
N ASN A 325 -10.20 12.10 -3.75
CA ASN A 325 -9.17 13.14 -3.57
C ASN A 325 -9.66 14.56 -3.90
N ASP A 326 -10.79 14.70 -4.61
CA ASP A 326 -11.34 16.00 -4.99
C ASP A 326 -11.81 16.78 -3.74
N GLU A 327 -11.15 17.91 -3.48
CA GLU A 327 -11.40 18.76 -2.32
C GLU A 327 -12.83 19.32 -2.28
N LYS A 328 -13.45 19.61 -3.43
CA LYS A 328 -14.83 20.13 -3.49
C LYS A 328 -15.82 19.04 -3.12
N VAL A 329 -15.57 17.80 -3.54
CA VAL A 329 -16.40 16.67 -3.12
C VAL A 329 -16.22 16.42 -1.62
N GLN A 330 -14.99 16.46 -1.11
CA GLN A 330 -14.73 16.32 0.33
C GLN A 330 -15.40 17.41 1.18
N GLU A 331 -15.33 18.66 0.74
CA GLU A 331 -15.95 19.79 1.46
C GLU A 331 -17.47 19.67 1.54
N GLN A 332 -18.13 19.15 0.50
CA GLN A 332 -19.59 19.11 0.40
C GLN A 332 -20.21 17.79 0.87
N TYR A 333 -19.48 16.68 0.74
CA TYR A 333 -20.02 15.32 0.94
C TYR A 333 -19.15 14.45 1.87
N GLY A 334 -18.03 14.98 2.36
CA GLY A 334 -17.07 14.23 3.16
C GLY A 334 -16.23 13.25 2.34
N SER A 335 -15.65 12.26 3.02
CA SER A 335 -14.87 11.18 2.40
C SER A 335 -15.35 9.81 2.87
N ARG A 336 -15.11 8.77 2.07
CA ARG A 336 -15.30 7.38 2.45
C ARG A 336 -13.96 6.76 2.79
N ARG A 337 -13.89 6.09 3.93
CA ARG A 337 -12.73 5.32 4.39
C ARG A 337 -13.07 3.84 4.29
N LEU A 338 -12.38 3.12 3.44
CA LEU A 338 -12.65 1.70 3.18
C LEU A 338 -11.48 0.87 3.72
N GLN A 339 -11.76 0.02 4.70
CA GLN A 339 -10.80 -0.91 5.31
C GLN A 339 -10.89 -2.26 4.59
N LEU A 340 -9.79 -2.72 3.98
CA LEU A 340 -9.74 -3.92 3.15
C LEU A 340 -9.41 -5.14 4.03
N LYS A 341 -10.44 -5.67 4.69
CA LYS A 341 -10.37 -6.65 5.78
C LYS A 341 -9.63 -7.93 5.37
N ASN A 342 -9.98 -8.57 4.25
CA ASN A 342 -9.29 -9.79 3.80
C ASN A 342 -7.82 -9.54 3.36
N ALA A 343 -7.51 -8.38 2.77
CA ALA A 343 -6.12 -8.00 2.47
C ALA A 343 -5.31 -7.77 3.77
N MET A 344 -5.91 -7.12 4.77
CA MET A 344 -5.31 -7.02 6.11
C MET A 344 -5.14 -8.40 6.74
N LYS A 345 -6.11 -9.30 6.59
CA LYS A 345 -6.04 -10.67 7.12
C LYS A 345 -4.89 -11.43 6.50
N ALA A 346 -4.70 -11.32 5.19
CA ALA A 346 -3.56 -11.92 4.51
C ALA A 346 -2.22 -11.40 5.05
N LYS A 347 -2.05 -10.09 5.25
CA LYS A 347 -0.83 -9.54 5.88
C LYS A 347 -0.67 -10.01 7.33
N TYR A 348 -1.77 -10.14 8.07
CA TYR A 348 -1.73 -10.69 9.43
C TYR A 348 -1.24 -12.14 9.42
N ASP A 349 -1.83 -12.99 8.58
CA ASP A 349 -1.53 -14.43 8.52
C ASP A 349 -0.10 -14.70 7.99
N GLN A 350 0.29 -14.02 6.92
CA GLN A 350 1.57 -14.28 6.22
C GLN A 350 2.76 -13.54 6.80
N ILE A 351 2.54 -12.44 7.54
CA ILE A 351 3.62 -11.55 7.97
C ILE A 351 3.59 -11.35 9.49
N LEU A 352 2.48 -10.84 10.05
CA LEU A 352 2.45 -10.49 11.47
C LEU A 352 2.56 -11.72 12.37
N LEU A 353 1.82 -12.79 12.08
CA LEU A 353 1.86 -14.03 12.83
C LEU A 353 3.28 -14.63 12.85
N PRO A 354 3.95 -14.86 11.70
CA PRO A 354 5.34 -15.32 11.67
C PRO A 354 6.31 -14.42 12.44
N ILE A 355 6.17 -13.10 12.36
CA ILE A 355 6.98 -12.15 13.15
C ILE A 355 6.76 -12.41 14.64
N SER A 356 5.50 -12.50 15.07
CA SER A 356 5.16 -12.69 16.47
C SER A 356 5.67 -14.03 17.02
N GLU A 357 5.72 -15.07 16.17
CA GLU A 357 6.28 -16.36 16.54
C GLU A 357 7.78 -16.30 16.85
N GLN A 358 8.51 -15.37 16.21
CA GLN A 358 9.95 -15.19 16.41
C GLN A 358 10.30 -14.22 17.53
N LEU A 359 9.44 -13.23 17.81
CA LEU A 359 9.79 -12.07 18.64
C LEU A 359 8.94 -11.91 19.88
N ILE A 360 7.78 -12.56 20.03
CA ILE A 360 6.92 -12.39 21.21
C ILE A 360 7.05 -13.60 22.15
N VAL A 361 7.08 -13.35 23.47
CA VAL A 361 7.16 -14.42 24.48
C VAL A 361 5.96 -15.37 24.40
N PRO A 362 6.13 -16.69 24.63
CA PRO A 362 5.08 -17.69 24.45
C PRO A 362 3.77 -17.39 25.20
N GLU A 363 3.84 -16.83 26.41
CA GLU A 363 2.64 -16.54 27.20
C GLU A 363 1.77 -15.41 26.65
N GLN A 364 2.31 -14.54 25.78
CA GLN A 364 1.60 -13.42 25.15
C GLN A 364 1.23 -13.69 23.69
N LYS A 365 1.71 -14.77 23.05
CA LYS A 365 1.38 -15.08 21.64
C LYS A 365 -0.13 -15.25 21.40
N LYS A 366 -0.88 -15.75 22.39
CA LYS A 366 -2.35 -15.83 22.33
C LYS A 366 -3.06 -14.48 22.14
N ASN A 367 -2.37 -13.39 22.48
CA ASN A 367 -2.87 -12.03 22.37
C ASN A 367 -2.61 -11.43 20.97
N ILE A 368 -1.96 -12.17 20.08
CA ILE A 368 -1.80 -11.77 18.67
C ILE A 368 -3.08 -12.17 17.93
N THR A 369 -4.01 -11.25 17.76
CA THR A 369 -5.32 -11.53 17.14
C THR A 369 -5.56 -10.68 15.90
N PHE A 370 -6.30 -11.23 14.94
CA PHE A 370 -6.66 -10.48 13.73
C PHE A 370 -7.56 -9.29 14.06
N ASP A 371 -8.53 -9.46 14.95
CA ASP A 371 -9.43 -8.37 15.36
C ASP A 371 -8.68 -7.20 15.99
N ALA A 372 -7.63 -7.49 16.79
CA ALA A 372 -6.74 -6.47 17.31
C ALA A 372 -5.93 -5.78 16.20
N PHE A 373 -5.37 -6.54 15.25
CA PHE A 373 -4.62 -5.96 14.13
C PHE A 373 -5.51 -5.07 13.25
N PHE A 374 -6.67 -5.57 12.85
CA PHE A 374 -7.67 -4.85 12.06
C PHE A 374 -8.12 -3.57 12.76
N ALA A 375 -8.46 -3.66 14.05
CA ALA A 375 -8.87 -2.49 14.82
C ALA A 375 -7.73 -1.48 15.01
N ASN A 376 -6.49 -1.91 15.26
CA ASN A 376 -5.34 -1.02 15.38
C ASN A 376 -5.14 -0.21 14.10
N THR A 377 -5.18 -0.86 12.93
CA THR A 377 -5.10 -0.18 11.63
C THR A 377 -6.30 0.74 11.39
N MET A 378 -7.51 0.27 11.69
CA MET A 378 -8.70 1.11 11.51
C MET A 378 -8.68 2.35 12.39
N PHE A 379 -8.33 2.21 13.68
CA PHE A 379 -8.25 3.34 14.60
C PHE A 379 -7.09 4.29 14.27
N HIS A 380 -6.02 3.80 13.65
CA HIS A 380 -5.00 4.66 13.03
C HIS A 380 -5.63 5.58 11.96
N GLU A 381 -6.41 5.04 11.02
CA GLU A 381 -7.06 5.84 9.98
C GLU A 381 -8.06 6.86 10.56
N VAL A 382 -8.74 6.48 11.64
CA VAL A 382 -9.61 7.37 12.39
C VAL A 382 -8.81 8.49 13.07
N ALA A 383 -7.64 8.16 13.63
CA ALA A 383 -6.79 9.07 14.38
C ALA A 383 -6.17 10.18 13.53
N HIS A 384 -6.00 9.99 12.23
CA HIS A 384 -5.66 11.09 11.31
C HIS A 384 -6.66 12.25 11.39
N GLY A 385 -7.94 11.94 11.64
CA GLY A 385 -9.00 12.94 11.82
C GLY A 385 -9.01 13.64 13.18
N LEU A 386 -8.17 13.21 14.13
CA LEU A 386 -8.07 13.73 15.49
C LEU A 386 -6.77 14.52 15.70
N GLY A 387 -6.71 15.21 16.83
CA GLY A 387 -5.55 16.00 17.22
C GLY A 387 -5.61 17.42 16.66
N ILE A 388 -4.49 17.90 16.15
CA ILE A 388 -4.29 19.30 15.77
C ILE A 388 -4.06 19.39 14.25
N LYS A 389 -4.84 20.22 13.57
CA LYS A 389 -4.71 20.52 12.13
C LYS A 389 -3.98 21.85 11.91
N ASN A 390 -4.32 22.85 12.72
CA ASN A 390 -3.71 24.17 12.69
C ASN A 390 -2.91 24.43 13.97
N THR A 391 -1.72 24.97 13.82
CA THR A 391 -0.88 25.36 14.96
C THR A 391 -1.62 26.35 15.86
N ILE A 392 -1.41 26.27 17.18
CA ILE A 392 -2.10 27.13 18.16
C ILE A 392 -1.50 28.53 18.25
N ASN A 393 -0.41 28.78 17.51
CA ASN A 393 0.38 30.01 17.51
C ASN A 393 0.45 30.69 16.13
N ASN A 394 -0.53 30.41 15.26
CA ASN A 394 -0.71 31.04 13.94
C ASN A 394 0.45 30.83 12.95
N LYS A 395 1.23 29.75 13.08
CA LYS A 395 2.23 29.32 12.08
C LYS A 395 1.63 28.60 10.87
N GLY A 396 0.31 28.68 10.68
CA GLY A 396 -0.41 27.95 9.63
C GLY A 396 -0.77 26.52 10.05
N THR A 397 -0.96 25.67 9.05
CA THR A 397 -1.24 24.24 9.24
C THR A 397 -0.01 23.52 9.81
N VAL A 398 -0.24 22.39 10.49
CA VAL A 398 0.86 21.54 10.99
C VAL A 398 1.79 21.10 9.86
N ARG A 399 1.24 20.77 8.70
CA ARG A 399 2.01 20.36 7.51
C ARG A 399 2.94 21.46 7.02
N GLU A 400 2.45 22.69 6.92
CA GLU A 400 3.27 23.84 6.49
C GLU A 400 4.37 24.15 7.49
N ALA A 401 4.06 24.10 8.79
CA ALA A 401 5.02 24.41 9.84
C ALA A 401 6.14 23.37 9.96
N LEU A 402 5.82 22.08 9.79
CA LEU A 402 6.76 20.97 10.01
C LEU A 402 7.43 20.44 8.73
N LYS A 403 6.95 20.82 7.54
CA LYS A 403 7.58 20.51 6.25
C LYS A 403 7.86 19.01 6.08
N GLU A 404 9.10 18.61 5.80
CA GLU A 404 9.51 17.22 5.58
C GLU A 404 9.36 16.32 6.81
N HIS A 405 9.20 16.90 8.00
CA HIS A 405 8.95 16.14 9.24
C HIS A 405 7.46 15.85 9.46
N ALA A 406 6.56 16.57 8.77
CA ALA A 406 5.12 16.49 8.99
C ALA A 406 4.59 15.06 8.78
N GLY A 407 5.00 14.38 7.71
CA GLY A 407 4.52 13.04 7.38
C GLY A 407 4.85 12.03 8.48
N ALA A 408 6.12 11.89 8.84
CA ALA A 408 6.53 10.93 9.87
C ALA A 408 5.90 11.25 11.24
N LEU A 409 5.73 12.52 11.60
CA LEU A 409 5.09 12.90 12.86
C LEU A 409 3.59 12.58 12.85
N GLU A 410 2.90 12.82 11.74
CA GLU A 410 1.49 12.53 11.57
C GLU A 410 1.19 11.02 11.63
N GLU A 411 2.03 10.18 11.02
CA GLU A 411 1.98 8.72 11.18
C GLU A 411 2.21 8.30 12.64
N GLY A 412 3.19 8.93 13.29
CA GLY A 412 3.48 8.76 14.70
C GLY A 412 2.25 9.03 15.57
N LYS A 413 1.56 10.15 15.30
CA LYS A 413 0.32 10.57 15.95
C LYS A 413 -0.80 9.57 15.72
N ALA A 414 -1.07 9.21 14.47
CA ALA A 414 -2.20 8.37 14.10
C ALA A 414 -2.14 7.00 14.80
N ASP A 415 -0.96 6.39 14.79
CA ASP A 415 -0.74 5.12 15.48
C ASP A 415 -0.96 5.19 17.00
N VAL A 416 -0.36 6.16 17.71
CA VAL A 416 -0.51 6.24 19.19
C VAL A 416 -1.90 6.68 19.61
N LEU A 417 -2.51 7.61 18.87
CA LEU A 417 -3.89 8.02 19.11
C LEU A 417 -4.88 6.90 18.78
N GLY A 418 -4.57 6.04 17.79
CA GLY A 418 -5.33 4.84 17.50
C GLY A 418 -5.45 3.92 18.73
N ILE A 419 -4.31 3.60 19.35
CA ILE A 419 -4.28 2.77 20.57
C ILE A 419 -4.86 3.49 21.79
N TYR A 420 -4.66 4.80 21.91
CA TYR A 420 -5.32 5.62 22.94
C TYR A 420 -6.84 5.51 22.84
N MET A 421 -7.41 5.63 21.62
CA MET A 421 -8.85 5.50 21.42
C MET A 421 -9.36 4.12 21.81
N ILE A 422 -8.66 3.06 21.39
CA ILE A 422 -8.98 1.68 21.78
C ILE A 422 -9.01 1.56 23.30
N THR A 423 -8.00 2.11 23.99
CA THR A 423 -7.91 2.10 25.45
C THR A 423 -9.11 2.81 26.09
N LYS A 424 -9.50 3.99 25.59
CA LYS A 424 -10.65 4.74 26.11
C LYS A 424 -11.98 4.06 25.85
N LEU A 425 -12.15 3.44 24.68
CA LEU A 425 -13.36 2.68 24.35
C LEU A 425 -13.45 1.41 25.19
N HIS A 426 -12.32 0.74 25.45
CA HIS A 426 -12.25 -0.39 26.38
C HIS A 426 -12.61 0.03 27.81
N ASP A 427 -12.04 1.13 28.34
CA ASP A 427 -12.36 1.64 29.69
C ASP A 427 -13.86 1.96 29.85
N LYS A 428 -14.53 2.37 28.77
CA LYS A 428 -15.98 2.64 28.74
C LYS A 428 -16.83 1.39 28.42
N SER A 429 -16.21 0.21 28.32
CA SER A 429 -16.88 -1.06 27.98
C SER A 429 -17.57 -1.06 26.60
N GLU A 430 -17.05 -0.27 25.66
CA GLU A 430 -17.58 -0.15 24.30
C GLU A 430 -17.00 -1.18 23.32
N LEU A 431 -15.81 -1.71 23.64
CA LEU A 431 -15.16 -2.85 22.96
C LEU A 431 -15.57 -4.14 23.69
N LYS A 432 -16.75 -4.67 23.37
CA LYS A 432 -17.24 -5.92 23.98
C LYS A 432 -16.39 -7.11 23.51
N ASP A 433 -16.12 -8.03 24.42
CA ASP A 433 -15.43 -9.31 24.16
C ASP A 433 -13.98 -9.19 23.66
N ALA A 434 -13.33 -8.04 23.87
CA ALA A 434 -11.93 -7.82 23.49
C ALA A 434 -11.08 -7.45 24.71
N GLU A 435 -9.99 -8.19 24.92
CA GLU A 435 -9.03 -7.91 25.98
C GLU A 435 -8.07 -6.80 25.54
N LEU A 436 -7.86 -5.78 26.38
CA LEU A 436 -6.92 -4.69 26.06
C LEU A 436 -5.50 -5.20 25.74
N GLN A 437 -5.11 -6.32 26.35
CA GLN A 437 -3.84 -6.99 26.09
C GLN A 437 -3.68 -7.45 24.64
N ASP A 438 -4.76 -7.83 23.96
CA ASP A 438 -4.70 -8.25 22.56
C ASP A 438 -4.23 -7.10 21.66
N TYR A 439 -4.80 -5.91 21.87
CA TYR A 439 -4.42 -4.72 21.12
C TYR A 439 -2.97 -4.30 21.35
N TYR A 440 -2.49 -4.28 22.59
CA TYR A 440 -1.12 -3.82 22.89
C TYR A 440 -0.05 -4.79 22.41
N VAL A 441 -0.24 -6.09 22.63
CA VAL A 441 0.73 -7.11 22.18
C VAL A 441 0.75 -7.19 20.64
N THR A 442 -0.43 -7.15 20.00
CA THR A 442 -0.53 -7.13 18.54
C THR A 442 0.07 -5.86 17.94
N PHE A 443 -0.11 -4.70 18.59
CA PHE A 443 0.49 -3.44 18.17
C PHE A 443 2.02 -3.47 18.26
N LEU A 444 2.59 -3.97 19.36
CA LEU A 444 4.04 -4.16 19.49
C LEU A 444 4.60 -5.07 18.38
N ALA A 445 3.95 -6.21 18.11
CA ALA A 445 4.37 -7.10 17.03
C ALA A 445 4.33 -6.39 15.65
N SER A 446 3.32 -5.54 15.41
CA SER A 446 3.19 -4.81 14.16
C SER A 446 4.22 -3.70 13.99
N ILE A 447 4.83 -3.19 15.06
CA ILE A 447 5.93 -2.22 14.96
C ILE A 447 7.09 -2.83 14.18
N PHE A 448 7.48 -4.08 14.47
CA PHE A 448 8.56 -4.76 13.74
C PHE A 448 8.23 -4.95 12.26
N ARG A 449 6.97 -5.25 11.93
CA ARG A 449 6.51 -5.33 10.53
C ARG A 449 6.75 -4.00 9.81
N SER A 450 6.34 -2.89 10.41
CA SER A 450 6.43 -1.56 9.80
C SER A 450 7.86 -1.02 9.73
N ILE A 451 8.74 -1.37 10.69
CA ILE A 451 10.16 -0.98 10.66
C ILE A 451 10.89 -1.58 9.44
N ARG A 452 10.47 -2.76 8.98
CA ARG A 452 11.04 -3.41 7.78
C ARG A 452 10.83 -2.64 6.48
N PHE A 453 9.91 -1.67 6.44
CA PHE A 453 9.79 -0.73 5.33
C PHE A 453 10.95 0.27 5.25
N GLY A 454 11.78 0.35 6.30
CA GLY A 454 13.02 1.10 6.32
C GLY A 454 12.86 2.58 6.63
N ALA A 455 14.01 3.22 6.84
CA ALA A 455 14.10 4.63 7.24
C ALA A 455 13.74 5.62 6.12
N SER A 456 13.56 5.18 4.87
CA SER A 456 13.10 6.05 3.79
C SER A 456 11.59 6.32 3.83
N SER A 457 10.81 5.45 4.48
CA SER A 457 9.36 5.62 4.64
C SER A 457 9.01 6.45 5.88
N ALA A 458 8.02 7.34 5.76
CA ALA A 458 7.47 8.09 6.90
C ALA A 458 6.94 7.14 8.00
N HIS A 459 6.27 6.06 7.59
CA HIS A 459 5.77 5.02 8.51
C HIS A 459 6.91 4.29 9.21
N GLY A 460 7.97 3.94 8.48
CA GLY A 460 9.16 3.29 9.04
C GLY A 460 9.83 4.19 10.09
N LYS A 461 10.04 5.48 9.77
CA LYS A 461 10.57 6.48 10.72
C LYS A 461 9.71 6.60 11.98
N ALA A 462 8.40 6.73 11.82
CA ALA A 462 7.46 6.85 12.94
C ALA A 462 7.50 5.62 13.86
N ASN A 463 7.57 4.41 13.29
CA ASN A 463 7.62 3.16 14.05
C ASN A 463 8.96 2.98 14.78
N MET A 464 10.08 3.45 14.23
CA MET A 464 11.36 3.46 14.94
C MET A 464 11.33 4.39 16.16
N VAL A 465 10.83 5.62 16.00
CA VAL A 465 10.62 6.55 17.13
C VAL A 465 9.78 5.91 18.21
N ARG A 466 8.66 5.30 17.82
CA ARG A 466 7.75 4.66 18.77
C ARG A 466 8.40 3.49 19.50
N PHE A 467 9.11 2.62 18.77
CA PHE A 467 9.79 1.47 19.37
C PHE A 467 10.77 1.92 20.45
N ASN A 468 11.63 2.89 20.13
CA ASN A 468 12.64 3.39 21.06
C ASN A 468 12.00 4.15 22.23
N TYR A 469 10.98 4.97 21.99
CA TYR A 469 10.25 5.65 23.06
C TYR A 469 9.59 4.65 24.02
N PHE A 470 9.00 3.57 23.50
CA PHE A 470 8.39 2.52 24.31
C PHE A 470 9.44 1.72 25.09
N LYS A 471 10.61 1.45 24.48
CA LYS A 471 11.76 0.85 25.16
C LYS A 471 12.20 1.72 26.34
N ASP A 472 12.37 3.02 26.14
CA ASP A 472 12.81 3.97 27.17
C ASP A 472 11.81 4.13 28.32
N LYS A 473 10.50 4.04 28.02
CA LYS A 473 9.43 4.04 29.03
C LYS A 473 9.25 2.67 29.71
N GLY A 474 9.95 1.63 29.27
CA GLY A 474 9.80 0.27 29.78
C GLY A 474 8.44 -0.35 29.46
N ALA A 475 7.76 0.11 28.40
CA ALA A 475 6.48 -0.43 27.92
C ALA A 475 6.58 -1.90 27.51
N PHE A 476 7.79 -2.36 27.20
CA PHE A 476 8.12 -3.77 27.04
C PHE A 476 9.52 -4.05 27.58
N THR A 477 9.82 -5.34 27.74
CA THR A 477 11.17 -5.85 28.03
C THR A 477 11.56 -6.86 26.97
N GLN A 478 12.87 -7.06 26.78
CA GLN A 478 13.42 -8.14 25.96
C GLN A 478 14.17 -9.11 26.87
N ASN A 479 13.93 -10.42 26.72
CA ASN A 479 14.64 -11.44 27.47
C ASN A 479 15.96 -11.84 26.78
N GLU A 480 16.73 -12.73 27.40
CA GLU A 480 18.03 -13.21 26.86
C GLU A 480 17.90 -13.94 25.51
N ASP A 481 16.72 -14.50 25.19
CA ASP A 481 16.43 -15.15 23.91
C ASP A 481 16.04 -14.14 22.80
N GLY A 482 16.06 -12.84 23.11
CA GLY A 482 15.65 -11.77 22.21
C GLY A 482 14.13 -11.63 22.06
N LEU A 483 13.32 -12.25 22.93
CA LEU A 483 11.86 -12.19 22.89
C LEU A 483 11.33 -11.02 23.73
N TYR A 484 10.32 -10.35 23.19
CA TYR A 484 9.68 -9.17 23.74
C TYR A 484 8.42 -9.52 24.53
N LYS A 485 8.24 -8.82 25.66
CA LYS A 485 7.10 -8.93 26.55
C LYS A 485 6.55 -7.56 26.89
N VAL A 486 5.27 -7.33 26.60
CA VAL A 486 4.55 -6.09 26.95
C VAL A 486 4.30 -6.01 28.45
N ASP A 487 4.55 -4.84 29.03
CA ASP A 487 4.12 -4.42 30.37
C ASP A 487 2.88 -3.51 30.20
N MET A 488 1.70 -4.00 30.56
CA MET A 488 0.42 -3.35 30.22
C MET A 488 0.26 -1.93 30.79
N GLU A 489 0.73 -1.71 32.02
CA GLU A 489 0.61 -0.41 32.69
C GLU A 489 1.54 0.60 32.04
N LYS A 490 2.82 0.23 31.88
CA LYS A 490 3.82 1.09 31.25
C LYS A 490 3.54 1.33 29.77
N PHE A 491 2.94 0.36 29.08
CA PHE A 491 2.54 0.52 27.68
C PHE A 491 1.47 1.60 27.54
N ARG A 492 0.46 1.57 28.42
CA ARG A 492 -0.58 2.61 28.47
C ARG A 492 0.02 3.98 28.79
N GLU A 493 0.91 4.08 29.77
CA GLU A 493 1.60 5.32 30.11
C GLU A 493 2.46 5.84 28.95
N ALA A 494 3.16 4.96 28.24
CA ALA A 494 3.98 5.32 27.09
C ALA A 494 3.13 5.83 25.91
N ILE A 495 1.96 5.25 25.68
CA ILE A 495 0.99 5.73 24.69
C ILE A 495 0.51 7.15 25.02
N ASP A 496 0.09 7.39 26.27
CA ASP A 496 -0.39 8.71 26.70
C ASP A 496 0.73 9.75 26.62
N ALA A 497 1.95 9.39 27.06
CA ALA A 497 3.11 10.27 27.03
C ALA A 497 3.56 10.63 25.60
N LEU A 498 3.69 9.65 24.71
CA LEU A 498 4.09 9.92 23.32
C LEU A 498 2.99 10.69 22.56
N SER A 499 1.71 10.40 22.84
CA SER A 499 0.59 11.17 22.30
C SER A 499 0.67 12.64 22.71
N ASN A 500 0.96 12.92 23.99
CA ASN A 500 1.16 14.28 24.49
C ASN A 500 2.31 14.97 23.75
N ASP A 501 3.48 14.35 23.69
CA ASP A 501 4.69 14.95 23.11
C ASP A 501 4.47 15.30 21.64
N ILE A 502 3.88 14.39 20.87
CA ILE A 502 3.56 14.61 19.45
C ILE A 502 2.54 15.74 19.27
N LEU A 503 1.46 15.75 20.06
CA LEU A 503 0.44 16.80 19.98
C LEU A 503 1.00 18.18 20.37
N VAL A 504 1.92 18.25 21.33
CA VAL A 504 2.61 19.51 21.67
C VAL A 504 3.46 19.99 20.49
N LEU A 505 4.27 19.11 19.89
CA LEU A 505 5.10 19.44 18.73
C LEU A 505 4.26 19.95 17.54
N GLN A 506 3.14 19.26 17.24
CA GLN A 506 2.19 19.69 16.21
C GLN A 506 1.55 21.03 16.57
N GLY A 507 1.10 21.21 17.81
CA GLY A 507 0.43 22.42 18.27
C GLY A 507 1.32 23.64 18.20
N GLU A 508 2.58 23.52 18.59
CA GLU A 508 3.55 24.61 18.54
C GLU A 508 4.16 24.81 17.14
N GLY A 509 3.92 23.90 16.19
CA GLY A 509 4.64 23.89 14.91
C GLY A 509 6.14 23.89 15.15
N ASP A 510 6.62 23.03 16.05
CA ASP A 510 8.01 22.97 16.48
C ASP A 510 8.81 22.06 15.55
N TYR A 511 9.26 22.66 14.44
CA TYR A 511 10.07 21.99 13.44
C TYR A 511 11.38 21.43 14.02
N GLU A 512 12.09 22.19 14.85
CA GLU A 512 13.37 21.78 15.43
C GLU A 512 13.18 20.65 16.44
N GLY A 513 12.19 20.77 17.33
CA GLY A 513 11.84 19.71 18.28
C GLY A 513 11.40 18.42 17.59
N THR A 514 10.65 18.53 16.49
CA THR A 514 10.24 17.38 15.68
C THR A 514 11.44 16.71 15.01
N GLY A 515 12.33 17.49 14.40
CA GLY A 515 13.56 16.98 13.80
C GLY A 515 14.45 16.27 14.84
N LYS A 516 14.53 16.82 16.06
CA LYS A 516 15.25 16.19 17.18
C LYS A 516 14.64 14.84 17.56
N LEU A 517 13.32 14.77 17.77
CA LEU A 517 12.62 13.52 18.09
C LEU A 517 12.88 12.45 17.01
N LEU A 518 12.72 12.82 15.74
CA LEU A 518 12.92 11.89 14.62
C LEU A 518 14.38 11.42 14.50
N ASN A 519 15.36 12.29 14.76
CA ASN A 519 16.77 11.95 14.62
C ASN A 519 17.31 11.14 15.81
N GLU A 520 16.92 11.48 17.04
CA GLU A 520 17.42 10.82 18.25
C GLU A 520 16.72 9.48 18.48
N SER A 521 15.40 9.43 18.30
CA SER A 521 14.61 8.21 18.54
C SER A 521 14.36 7.39 17.27
N GLY A 522 14.72 7.85 16.08
CA GLY A 522 14.53 7.13 14.81
C GLY A 522 15.65 6.16 14.43
N GLN A 523 16.55 5.81 15.35
CA GLN A 523 17.72 4.96 15.09
C GLN A 523 17.43 3.47 15.34
N ILE A 524 18.14 2.59 14.63
CA ILE A 524 18.12 1.14 14.88
C ILE A 524 19.34 0.81 15.74
N ASP A 525 19.11 0.39 16.98
CA ASP A 525 20.17 -0.10 17.86
C ASP A 525 20.53 -1.57 17.57
N SER A 526 21.54 -2.09 18.27
CA SER A 526 22.01 -3.47 18.04
C SER A 526 20.97 -4.54 18.33
N ASP A 527 20.10 -4.32 19.32
CA ASP A 527 19.09 -5.29 19.74
C ASP A 527 17.94 -5.36 18.72
N LEU A 528 17.51 -4.19 18.24
CA LEU A 528 16.52 -4.09 17.19
C LEU A 528 17.09 -4.63 15.86
N GLN A 529 18.34 -4.31 15.52
CA GLN A 529 18.98 -4.86 14.32
C GLN A 529 19.04 -6.39 14.36
N ALA A 530 19.47 -6.97 15.49
CA ALA A 530 19.50 -8.43 15.66
C ALA A 530 18.10 -9.07 15.50
N SER A 531 17.06 -8.37 15.96
CA SER A 531 15.67 -8.81 15.78
C SER A 531 15.25 -8.78 14.31
N LEU A 532 15.60 -7.72 13.57
CA LEU A 532 15.32 -7.60 12.13
C LEU A 532 16.12 -8.62 11.30
N ASP A 533 17.37 -8.90 11.68
CA ASP A 533 18.21 -9.92 11.06
C ASP A 533 17.58 -11.31 11.26
N LYS A 534 17.13 -11.63 12.48
CA LYS A 534 16.39 -12.87 12.78
C LYS A 534 15.14 -13.04 11.92
N LEU A 535 14.38 -11.97 11.70
CA LEU A 535 13.21 -12.01 10.80
C LEU A 535 13.60 -12.25 9.34
N SER A 536 14.71 -11.64 8.90
CA SER A 536 15.24 -11.78 7.55
C SER A 536 15.76 -13.20 7.29
N GLU A 537 16.47 -13.80 8.25
CA GLU A 537 16.94 -15.20 8.19
C GLU A 537 15.78 -16.22 8.10
N LYS A 538 14.60 -15.86 8.61
CA LYS A 538 13.39 -16.69 8.53
C LYS A 538 12.63 -16.54 7.21
N ASN A 539 13.10 -15.70 6.29
CA ASN A 539 12.45 -15.40 5.02
C ASN A 539 10.97 -15.06 5.20
N ILE A 540 10.63 -14.32 6.26
CA ILE A 540 9.25 -13.86 6.45
C ILE A 540 8.95 -12.85 5.34
N PRO A 541 7.84 -13.00 4.59
CA PRO A 541 7.48 -12.06 3.53
C PRO A 541 7.43 -10.61 4.03
N VAL A 542 7.75 -9.67 3.16
CA VAL A 542 7.59 -8.22 3.41
C VAL A 542 6.16 -7.80 3.06
N ASP A 543 5.60 -8.38 2.00
CA ASP A 543 4.24 -8.10 1.54
C ASP A 543 3.58 -9.36 0.91
N ILE A 544 2.47 -9.17 0.21
CA ILE A 544 1.64 -10.21 -0.40
C ILE A 544 1.36 -9.90 -1.87
N VAL A 545 1.06 -10.95 -2.64
CA VAL A 545 0.51 -10.86 -4.00
C VAL A 545 -0.76 -11.69 -4.07
N PHE A 546 -1.65 -11.36 -5.00
CA PHE A 546 -2.99 -11.94 -5.03
C PHE A 546 -3.14 -12.92 -6.18
N LYS A 547 -3.58 -14.13 -5.86
CA LYS A 547 -4.33 -14.96 -6.78
C LYS A 547 -5.80 -14.54 -6.71
N GLN A 548 -6.30 -13.96 -7.79
CA GLN A 548 -7.60 -13.28 -7.84
C GLN A 548 -8.34 -13.53 -9.16
N GLY A 549 -9.65 -13.29 -9.18
CA GLY A 549 -10.51 -13.45 -10.36
C GLY A 549 -11.74 -14.32 -10.10
N PRO A 550 -12.66 -14.45 -11.08
CA PRO A 550 -13.94 -15.14 -10.88
C PRO A 550 -13.80 -16.58 -10.35
N SER A 551 -12.79 -17.33 -10.84
CA SER A 551 -12.55 -18.71 -10.40
C SER A 551 -12.18 -18.83 -8.92
N VAL A 552 -11.48 -17.85 -8.35
CA VAL A 552 -11.13 -17.80 -6.91
C VAL A 552 -12.36 -17.54 -6.05
N LEU A 553 -13.35 -16.85 -6.61
CA LEU A 553 -14.61 -16.50 -5.94
C LEU A 553 -15.69 -17.58 -6.12
N GLY A 554 -15.40 -18.64 -6.90
CA GLY A 554 -16.38 -19.67 -7.26
C GLY A 554 -17.48 -19.19 -8.21
N LEU A 555 -17.18 -18.21 -9.06
CA LEU A 555 -18.09 -17.60 -10.04
C LEU A 555 -17.86 -18.08 -11.48
#